data_AF-A0A7C1LW89-F1
#
_entry.id   AF-A0A7C1LW89-F1
#
_cell.length_a   1.000
_cell.length_b   1.000
_cell.length_c   1.000
_cell.angle_alpha   90.00
_cell.angle_beta   90.00
_cell.angle_gamma   90.00
#
_symmetry.space_group_name_H-M   'P 1'
#
loop_
_entity.id
_entity.type
_entity.pdbx_description
1 polymer ?
#
loop_
_entity_poly.entity_id
_entity_poly.type
_entity_poly.pdbx_seq_one_letter_code
_entity_poly.pdbx_strand_id
1 'polypeptide(L)' 'MKEKTKENLKNAFAGESQAHMKYLAFADKAEKENFSNVGRLFRANSFAEQVHATNHLRTLSGIKKTPENLQEAVEG' A
#
# COMPACT_ATOMS: atom_id res chain seq x y z
N MET A 1 11.62 -12.12 -15.25
CA MET A 1 12.13 -11.09 -14.31
C MET A 1 13.34 -11.67 -13.59
N LYS A 2 14.42 -10.92 -13.35
CA LYS A 2 15.58 -11.42 -12.57
C LYS A 2 15.18 -11.56 -11.09
N GLU A 3 15.71 -12.55 -10.38
CA GLU A 3 15.35 -12.80 -8.96
C GLU A 3 15.55 -11.57 -8.08
N LYS A 4 16.69 -10.88 -8.20
CA LYS A 4 16.95 -9.63 -7.48
C LYS A 4 15.90 -8.54 -7.76
N THR A 5 15.40 -8.44 -8.99
CA THR A 5 14.33 -7.50 -9.33
C THR A 5 13.01 -7.88 -8.69
N LYS A 6 12.70 -9.19 -8.63
CA LYS A 6 11.49 -9.71 -7.96
C LYS A 6 11.52 -9.44 -6.47
N GLU A 7 12.66 -9.68 -5.82
CA GLU A 7 12.88 -9.36 -4.41
C GLU A 7 12.74 -7.86 -4.13
N ASN A 8 13.36 -7.01 -4.95
CA ASN A 8 13.22 -5.56 -4.83
C ASN A 8 11.76 -5.10 -4.94
N LEU A 9 10.98 -5.66 -5.87
CA LEU A 9 9.56 -5.33 -6.01
C LEU A 9 8.73 -5.80 -4.81
N LYS A 10 9.05 -6.94 -4.20
CA LYS A 10 8.39 -7.39 -2.97
C LYS A 10 8.71 -6.45 -1.80
N ASN A 11 9.97 -6.04 -1.66
CA ASN A 11 10.39 -5.09 -0.65
C ASN A 11 9.73 -3.72 -0.84
N ALA A 12 9.62 -3.26 -2.10
CA ALA A 12 8.90 -2.04 -2.43
C ALA A 12 7.40 -2.16 -2.09
N PHE A 13 6.73 -3.24 -2.49
CA PHE A 13 5.33 -3.48 -2.12
C PHE A 13 5.11 -3.43 -0.60
N ALA A 14 5.99 -4.06 0.18
CA ALA A 14 5.92 -4.03 1.63
C ALA A 14 6.15 -2.60 2.19
N GLY A 15 7.15 -1.88 1.68
CA GLY A 15 7.45 -0.51 2.08
C GLY A 15 6.29 0.45 1.83
N GLU A 16 5.73 0.42 0.62
CA GLU A 16 4.59 1.27 0.23
C GLU A 16 3.33 0.93 1.01
N SER A 17 3.08 -0.35 1.30
CA SER A 17 1.96 -0.78 2.15
C SER A 17 2.09 -0.26 3.58
N GLN A 18 3.31 -0.27 4.14
CA GLN A 18 3.58 0.29 5.47
C GLN A 18 3.43 1.82 5.47
N ALA A 19 3.90 2.52 4.43
CA ALA A 19 3.77 3.96 4.29
C ALA A 19 2.29 4.37 4.18
N HIS A 20 1.50 3.69 3.34
CA HIS A 20 0.06 3.86 3.22
C HIS A 20 -0.63 3.81 4.59
N MET A 21 -0.37 2.75 5.37
CA MET A 21 -0.97 2.56 6.69
C MET A 21 -0.53 3.61 7.71
N LYS A 22 0.77 3.97 7.73
CA LYS A 22 1.29 5.04 8.61
C LYS A 22 0.63 6.38 8.30
N TYR A 23 0.57 6.77 7.03
CA TYR A 23 -0.02 8.04 6.63
C TYR A 23 -1.52 8.10 6.91
N LEU A 24 -2.24 6.97 6.77
CA LEU A 24 -3.65 6.93 7.17
C LEU A 24 -3.81 7.16 8.67
N ALA A 25 -3.00 6.51 9.51
CA ALA A 25 -3.01 6.72 10.96
C ALA A 25 -2.61 8.17 11.35
N PHE A 26 -1.64 8.76 10.64
CA PHE A 26 -1.21 10.15 10.88
C PHE A 26 -2.29 11.15 10.48
N ALA A 27 -3.03 10.87 9.41
CA ALA A 27 -4.17 11.69 9.02
C ALA A 27 -5.23 11.75 10.13
N ASP A 28 -5.61 10.58 10.68
CA ASP A 28 -6.60 10.50 11.76
C ASP A 28 -6.13 11.23 13.03
N LYS A 29 -4.82 11.16 13.32
CA LYS A 29 -4.21 11.88 14.44
C LYS A 29 -4.25 13.41 14.21
N ALA A 30 -3.88 13.87 13.02
CA ALA A 30 -3.90 15.28 12.65
C ALA A 30 -5.32 15.87 12.71
N GLU A 31 -6.33 15.12 12.29
CA GLU A 31 -7.74 15.52 12.41
C GLU A 31 -8.18 15.67 13.87
N LYS A 32 -7.82 14.72 14.75
CA LYS A 32 -8.11 14.80 16.20
C LYS A 32 -7.44 16.00 16.88
N GLU A 33 -6.33 16.47 16.33
CA GLU A 33 -5.60 17.64 16.83
C GLU A 33 -6.01 18.95 16.14
N ASN A 34 -7.08 18.93 15.34
CA ASN A 34 -7.62 20.07 14.59
C ASN A 34 -6.68 20.61 13.49
N PHE A 35 -5.70 19.82 13.03
CA PHE A 35 -4.85 20.14 11.88
C PHE A 35 -5.46 19.60 10.57
N SER A 36 -6.62 20.09 10.17
CA SER A 36 -7.41 19.56 9.05
C SER A 36 -6.65 19.51 7.70
N ASN A 37 -5.86 20.53 7.38
CA ASN A 37 -5.07 20.56 6.15
C ASN A 37 -3.92 19.53 6.17
N VAL A 38 -3.32 19.28 7.33
CA VAL A 38 -2.28 18.26 7.50
C VAL A 38 -2.90 16.87 7.39
N GLY A 39 -4.08 16.66 7.99
CA GLY A 39 -4.86 15.44 7.82
C GLY A 39 -5.15 15.15 6.34
N ARG A 40 -5.63 16.15 5.61
CA ARG A 40 -5.86 16.05 4.15
C ARG A 40 -4.59 15.70 3.38
N LEU A 41 -3.46 16.32 3.71
CA LEU A 41 -2.17 16.01 3.08
C LEU A 41 -1.78 14.54 3.30
N PHE A 42 -1.87 14.05 4.55
CA PHE A 42 -1.56 12.66 4.84
C PHE A 42 -2.49 11.68 4.14
N ARG A 43 -3.80 11.96 4.03
CA ARG A 43 -4.73 11.12 3.27
C ARG A 43 -4.36 11.08 1.78
N ALA A 44 -3.98 12.21 1.20
CA ALA A 44 -3.55 12.27 -0.20
C ALA A 44 -2.28 11.43 -0.43
N ASN A 45 -1.27 11.56 0.44
CA ASN A 45 -0.05 10.76 0.34
C ASN A 45 -0.33 9.26 0.58
N SER A 46 -1.16 8.93 1.57
CA SER A 46 -1.59 7.55 1.80
C SER A 46 -2.20 6.91 0.55
N PHE A 47 -3.04 7.65 -0.18
CA PHE A 47 -3.59 7.18 -1.45
C PHE A 47 -2.52 7.02 -2.55
N ALA A 48 -1.52 7.91 -2.62
CA ALA A 48 -0.40 7.77 -3.55
C ALA A 48 0.38 6.47 -3.29
N GLU A 49 0.69 6.14 -2.04
CA GLU A 49 1.42 4.90 -1.74
C GLU A 49 0.58 3.65 -2.00
N GLN A 50 -0.75 3.72 -1.85
CA GLN A 50 -1.64 2.64 -2.29
C GLN A 50 -1.51 2.39 -3.80
N VAL A 51 -1.41 3.45 -4.61
CA VAL A 51 -1.19 3.34 -6.06
C VAL A 51 0.17 2.71 -6.35
N HIS A 52 1.24 3.15 -5.68
CA HIS A 52 2.57 2.56 -5.82
C HIS A 52 2.59 1.06 -5.46
N ALA A 53 2.05 0.69 -4.29
CA ALA A 53 1.94 -0.69 -3.84
C ALA A 53 1.15 -1.54 -4.86
N THR A 54 0.01 -1.04 -5.33
CA THR A 54 -0.82 -1.74 -6.33
C THR A 54 -0.07 -1.98 -7.64
N ASN A 55 0.73 -1.01 -8.09
CA ASN A 55 1.54 -1.15 -9.30
C ASN A 55 2.64 -2.20 -9.14
N HIS A 56 3.31 -2.25 -7.98
CA HIS A 56 4.30 -3.29 -7.68
C HIS A 56 3.66 -4.68 -7.62
N LEU A 57 2.52 -4.82 -6.93
CA LEU A 57 1.79 -6.08 -6.85
C LEU A 57 1.32 -6.57 -8.23
N ARG A 58 0.82 -5.67 -9.07
CA ARG A 58 0.45 -5.98 -10.46
C ARG A 58 1.66 -6.43 -11.27
N THR A 59 2.81 -5.77 -11.13
CA THR A 59 4.06 -6.13 -11.82
C THR A 59 4.57 -7.51 -11.37
N LEU A 60 4.31 -7.88 -10.12
CA LEU A 60 4.58 -9.21 -9.56
C LEU A 60 3.54 -10.27 -9.96
N SER A 61 2.51 -9.90 -10.75
CA SER A 61 1.37 -10.76 -11.08
C SER A 61 0.59 -11.26 -9.84
N GLY A 62 0.60 -10.48 -8.75
CA GLY A 62 -0.10 -10.79 -7.50
C GLY A 62 -1.58 -10.44 -7.49
N ILE A 63 -2.11 -9.82 -8.56
CA ILE A 63 -3.54 -9.56 -8.72
C ILE A 63 -4.07 -10.53 -9.78
N LYS A 64 -4.79 -11.57 -9.33
CA LYS A 64 -5.31 -12.67 -10.16
C LYS A 64 -6.84 -12.56 -10.29
N LYS A 65 -7.53 -13.63 -10.70
CA LYS A 65 -9.00 -13.66 -10.69
C LYS A 65 -9.51 -13.69 -9.26
N THR A 66 -10.73 -13.20 -9.05
CA THR A 66 -11.35 -13.12 -7.71
C THR A 66 -11.31 -14.43 -6.91
N PRO A 67 -11.58 -15.63 -7.47
CA PRO A 67 -11.48 -16.87 -6.70
C PRO A 67 -10.05 -17.18 -6.24
N GLU A 68 -9.05 -16.87 -7.05
CA GLU A 68 -7.63 -17.09 -6.73
C GLU A 68 -7.16 -16.10 -5.65
N ASN A 69 -7.57 -14.83 -5.76
CA ASN A 69 -7.28 -13.82 -4.73
C ASN A 69 -7.96 -14.17 -3.39
N LEU A 70 -9.18 -14.73 -3.45
CA LEU A 70 -9.89 -15.18 -2.25
C LEU A 70 -9.16 -16.35 -1.59
N GLN A 71 -8.69 -17.32 -2.37
CA GLN A 71 -7.89 -18.43 -1.86
C GLN A 71 -6.61 -17.93 -1.18
N GLU A 72 -5.87 -17.02 -1.83
CA GLU A 72 -4.66 -16.40 -1.28
C GLU A 72 -4.95 -15.67 0.05
N ALA A 73 -6.06 -14.94 0.13
CA ALA A 73 -6.45 -14.26 1.37
C ALA A 73 -6.83 -15.19 2.52
N VAL A 74 -7.31 -16.41 2.24
CA VAL A 74 -7.64 -17.43 3.25
C VAL A 74 -6.39 -18.16 3.75
N GLU A 75 -5.38 -18.32 2.90
CA GLU A 75 -4.13 -19.02 3.24
C GLU A 75 -3.18 -18.19 4.10
N GLY A 76 -3.25 -16.85 4.00
CA GLY A 76 -2.40 -15.90 4.74
C GLY A 76 -1.02 -15.69 4.09
#